data_AF-A0A5E4I0V7-F1
#
_entry.id   AF-A0A5E4I0V7-F1
#
_cell.length_a   1.000
_cell.length_b   1.000
_cell.length_c   1.000
_cell.angle_alpha   90.00
_cell.angle_beta   90.00
_cell.angle_gamma   90.00
#
_symmetry.space_group_name_H-M   'P 1'
#
loop_
_entity.id
_entity.type
_entity.pdbx_description
1 polymer ?
#
loop_
_entity_poly.entity_id
_entity_poly.type
_entity_poly.pdbx_seq_one_letter_code
_entity_poly.pdbx_strand_id
1 'polypeptide(L)'
;MNSGNLSYSIRFGSSGGENSRGLTGEDVAVERQLTPERRAWCERTLAGFDFVKWDRFIRTIGPGPTHAVICYGWIDREQDAYKDMVVIALVLETMKVVYMASSSDKYSKRICQLCGIDPALHKNCVRIEDRFGIPNAIHLKKPAGGTDAKK
;
A
#
# COMPACT_ATOMS: atom_id res chain seq x y z
N MET A 1 10.12 -9.93 -25.74
CA MET A 1 9.28 -9.75 -24.53
C MET A 1 10.23 -9.77 -23.34
N ASN A 2 10.58 -8.59 -22.80
CA ASN A 2 11.48 -8.48 -21.65
C ASN A 2 10.62 -8.36 -20.38
N SER A 3 10.45 -9.48 -19.67
CA SER A 3 9.98 -9.49 -18.29
C SER A 3 11.14 -9.06 -17.39
N GLY A 4 11.37 -7.76 -17.30
CA GLY A 4 12.32 -7.18 -16.36
C GLY A 4 11.83 -7.45 -14.94
N ASN A 5 12.48 -8.39 -14.25
CA ASN A 5 12.29 -8.63 -12.83
C ASN A 5 12.74 -7.36 -12.08
N LEU A 6 11.79 -6.48 -11.76
CA LEU A 6 12.02 -5.38 -10.82
C LEU A 6 12.17 -6.01 -9.44
N SER A 7 13.42 -6.23 -9.01
CA SER A 7 13.69 -6.61 -7.62
C SER A 7 13.42 -5.40 -6.74
N TYR A 8 12.28 -5.37 -6.07
CA TYR A 8 11.98 -4.39 -5.03
C TYR A 8 12.82 -4.72 -3.79
N SER A 9 14.06 -4.25 -3.76
CA SER A 9 14.84 -4.26 -2.52
C SER A 9 14.29 -3.16 -1.61
N ILE A 10 13.47 -3.53 -0.64
CA ILE A 10 13.07 -2.59 0.42
C ILE A 10 14.33 -2.38 1.27
N ARG A 11 15.02 -1.27 1.05
CA ARG A 11 16.17 -0.90 1.88
C ARG A 11 15.66 -0.45 3.24
N PHE A 12 15.55 -1.39 4.15
CA PHE A 12 15.51 -1.08 5.57
C PHE A 12 16.85 -0.45 5.91
N GLY A 13 16.85 0.82 6.31
CA GLY A 13 18.06 1.48 6.76
C GLY A 13 18.68 0.65 7.87
N SER A 14 19.80 -0.01 7.60
CA SER A 14 20.65 -0.55 8.63
C SER A 14 21.26 0.68 9.32
N SER A 15 20.72 1.08 10.47
CA SER A 15 21.39 2.04 11.35
C SER A 15 22.59 1.37 12.02
N GLY A 16 23.55 0.94 11.20
CA GLY A 16 24.94 0.71 11.59
C GLY A 16 25.72 1.96 11.20
N GLY A 17 25.58 3.02 11.99
CA GLY A 17 26.20 4.31 11.72
C GLY A 17 25.60 5.38 12.60
N GLU A 18 26.30 5.67 13.69
CA GLU A 18 26.20 6.81 14.61
C GLU A 18 25.38 8.01 14.12
N ASN A 19 24.05 7.95 14.23
CA ASN A 19 23.15 9.11 14.16
C ASN A 19 21.78 8.76 14.80
N SER A 20 21.82 8.29 16.04
CA SER A 20 20.63 8.02 16.86
C SER A 20 20.08 9.30 17.51
N ARG A 21 19.76 10.32 16.71
CA ARG A 21 18.97 11.47 17.17
C ARG A 21 17.58 11.36 16.56
N GLY A 22 16.63 10.82 17.34
CA GLY A 22 15.19 11.00 17.08
C GLY A 22 14.31 9.75 17.04
N LEU A 23 14.82 8.54 17.27
CA LEU A 23 13.96 7.36 17.38
C LEU A 23 13.32 7.31 18.77
N THR A 24 12.00 7.18 18.82
CA THR A 24 11.26 6.97 20.06
C THR A 24 11.49 5.54 20.58
N GLY A 25 11.18 5.27 21.85
CA GLY A 25 11.27 3.91 22.40
C GLY A 25 10.43 2.88 21.64
N GLU A 26 9.33 3.33 21.03
CA GLU A 26 8.46 2.50 20.19
C GLU A 26 9.14 2.14 18.87
N ASP A 27 9.84 3.07 18.22
CA ASP A 27 10.55 2.81 16.96
C ASP A 27 11.62 1.73 17.11
N VAL A 28 12.36 1.76 18.23
CA VAL A 28 13.38 0.75 18.58
C VAL A 28 12.74 -0.61 18.87
N ALA A 29 11.56 -0.65 19.47
CA ALA A 29 10.83 -1.89 19.71
C ALA A 29 10.40 -2.53 18.38
N VAL A 30 9.89 -1.75 17.42
CA VAL A 30 9.47 -2.29 16.12
C VAL A 30 10.67 -2.76 15.28
N GLU A 31 11.80 -2.06 15.32
CA GLU A 31 13.06 -2.50 14.68
C GLU A 31 13.44 -3.93 15.06
N ARG A 32 13.33 -4.26 16.35
CA ARG A 32 13.65 -5.61 16.87
C ARG A 32 12.69 -6.69 16.37
N GLN A 33 11.50 -6.31 15.92
CA GLN A 33 10.47 -7.26 15.46
C GLN A 33 10.57 -7.61 13.98
N LEU A 34 11.36 -6.89 13.18
CA LEU A 34 11.62 -7.23 11.77
C LEU A 34 12.76 -8.23 11.66
N THR A 35 12.51 -9.45 12.13
CA THR A 35 13.41 -10.59 11.90
C THR A 35 13.62 -10.80 10.39
N PRO A 36 14.73 -11.44 9.96
CA PRO A 36 14.97 -11.74 8.55
C PRO A 36 13.80 -12.50 7.89
N GLU A 37 13.17 -13.40 8.62
CA GLU A 37 12.00 -14.16 8.17
C GLU A 37 10.79 -13.25 7.88
N ARG A 38 10.44 -12.37 8.83
CA ARG A 38 9.33 -11.42 8.70
C ARG A 38 9.60 -10.42 7.57
N ARG A 39 10.84 -9.96 7.44
CA ARG A 39 11.27 -9.10 6.34
C ARG A 39 11.04 -9.78 4.99
N ALA A 40 11.54 -11.00 4.83
CA ALA A 40 11.39 -11.76 3.59
C ALA A 40 9.92 -12.05 3.27
N TRP A 41 9.09 -12.28 4.29
CA TRP A 41 7.64 -12.41 4.11
C TRP A 41 7.00 -11.11 3.61
N CYS A 42 7.32 -9.95 4.19
CA CYS A 42 6.83 -8.65 3.71
C CYS A 42 7.24 -8.41 2.25
N GLU A 43 8.50 -8.63 1.91
CA GLU A 43 9.03 -8.46 0.54
C GLU A 43 8.30 -9.34 -0.48
N ARG A 44 8.13 -10.63 -0.17
CA ARG A 44 7.38 -11.56 -1.05
C ARG A 44 5.91 -11.16 -1.18
N THR A 45 5.29 -10.73 -0.07
CA THR A 45 3.89 -10.30 -0.07
C THR A 45 3.72 -9.09 -0.99
N LEU A 46 4.56 -8.06 -0.85
CA LEU A 46 4.51 -6.84 -1.65
C LEU A 46 4.83 -7.09 -3.12
N ALA A 47 5.78 -8.00 -3.41
CA ALA A 47 6.13 -8.41 -4.77
C ALA A 47 4.97 -9.14 -5.50
N GLY A 48 4.05 -9.76 -4.76
CA GLY A 48 2.84 -10.36 -5.34
C GLY A 48 1.88 -9.35 -5.98
N PHE A 49 2.02 -8.07 -5.63
CA PHE A 49 1.27 -6.96 -6.22
C PHE A 49 2.08 -6.32 -7.35
N ASP A 50 2.38 -7.10 -8.39
CA ASP A 50 3.20 -6.70 -9.55
C ASP A 50 2.70 -5.44 -10.30
N PHE A 51 1.42 -5.11 -10.15
CA PHE A 51 0.78 -3.91 -10.69
C PHE A 51 0.79 -2.69 -9.75
N VAL A 52 1.33 -2.83 -8.53
CA VAL A 52 1.40 -1.76 -7.51
C VAL A 52 2.82 -1.25 -7.35
N LYS A 53 3.00 0.07 -7.46
CA LYS A 53 4.24 0.76 -7.11
C LYS A 53 4.19 1.16 -5.64
N TRP A 54 4.82 0.38 -4.78
CA TRP A 54 4.96 0.68 -3.36
C TRP A 54 5.87 1.89 -3.15
N ASP A 55 5.46 2.84 -2.31
CA ASP A 55 6.18 4.11 -2.07
C ASP A 55 6.57 4.26 -0.59
N ARG A 56 5.58 4.24 0.30
CA ARG A 56 5.78 4.51 1.73
C ARG A 56 5.28 3.38 2.59
N PHE A 57 5.83 3.29 3.79
CA PHE A 57 5.25 2.47 4.85
C PHE A 57 5.37 3.20 6.18
N ILE A 58 4.49 2.86 7.11
CA ILE A 58 4.66 3.18 8.52
C ILE A 58 4.66 1.90 9.33
N ARG A 59 5.34 1.96 10.47
CA ARG A 59 5.33 0.93 11.49
C ARG A 59 4.35 1.37 12.57
N THR A 60 3.54 0.45 13.07
CA THR A 60 2.60 0.75 14.13
C THR A 60 2.47 -0.44 15.07
N ILE A 61 2.13 -0.15 16.32
CA ILE A 61 1.76 -1.12 17.32
C ILE A 61 0.24 -1.01 17.47
N GLY A 62 -0.47 -2.07 17.10
CA GLY A 62 -1.91 -2.16 17.29
C GLY A 62 -2.28 -2.39 18.76
N PRO A 63 -3.55 -2.64 19.08
CA PRO A 63 -3.94 -3.06 20.43
C PRO A 63 -3.14 -4.28 20.90
N GLY A 64 -2.53 -4.19 22.08
CA GLY A 64 -1.64 -5.23 22.62
C GLY A 64 -0.24 -5.23 21.97
N PRO A 65 0.50 -6.35 22.00
CA PRO A 65 1.85 -6.45 21.45
C PRO A 65 1.85 -6.76 19.94
N THR A 66 0.87 -6.25 19.19
CA THR A 66 0.70 -6.57 17.76
C THR A 66 1.47 -5.56 16.91
N HIS A 67 2.45 -6.02 16.14
CA HIS A 67 3.24 -5.13 15.27
C HIS A 67 2.75 -5.23 13.85
N ALA A 68 2.47 -4.07 13.25
CA ALA A 68 2.04 -3.99 11.87
C ALA A 68 2.92 -3.05 11.03
N VAL A 69 3.10 -3.43 9.76
CA VAL A 69 3.65 -2.56 8.73
C VAL A 69 2.51 -2.18 7.80
N ILE A 70 2.16 -0.90 7.77
CA ILE A 70 1.14 -0.38 6.86
C ILE A 70 1.86 0.16 5.64
N CYS A 71 1.59 -0.43 4.48
CA CYS A 71 2.22 -0.09 3.21
C CYS A 71 1.24 0.72 2.34
N TYR A 72 1.77 1.76 1.70
CA TYR A 72 1.06 2.63 0.77
C TYR A 72 1.69 2.49 -0.62
N GLY A 73 0.86 2.24 -1.61
CA GLY A 73 1.27 2.07 -3.00
C GLY A 73 0.29 2.69 -3.98
N TRP A 74 0.73 2.77 -5.22
CA TRP A 74 0.00 3.42 -6.30
C TRP A 74 -0.08 2.52 -7.54
N ILE A 75 -1.23 2.51 -8.19
CA ILE A 75 -1.44 1.90 -9.50
C ILE A 75 -1.66 3.04 -10.49
N ASP A 76 -0.84 3.11 -11.53
CA ASP A 76 -1.05 4.09 -12.60
C ASP A 76 -2.29 3.69 -13.41
N ARG A 77 -3.19 4.64 -13.66
CA ARG A 77 -4.35 4.43 -14.53
C ARG A 77 -3.96 4.66 -15.98
N GLU A 78 -4.57 3.89 -16.88
CA GLU A 78 -4.30 4.00 -18.32
C GLU A 78 -5.08 5.17 -18.96
N GLN A 79 -6.20 5.57 -18.35
CA GLN A 79 -7.20 6.46 -18.94
C GLN A 79 -6.97 7.94 -18.59
N ASP A 80 -6.28 8.22 -17.49
CA ASP A 80 -6.12 9.58 -16.96
C ASP A 80 -4.78 9.75 -16.22
N ALA A 81 -4.52 10.96 -15.75
CA ALA A 81 -3.32 11.27 -14.96
C ALA A 81 -3.47 10.90 -13.47
N TYR A 82 -4.63 10.37 -13.05
CA TYR A 82 -4.84 9.95 -11.67
C TYR A 82 -4.21 8.58 -11.44
N LYS A 83 -4.03 8.26 -10.17
CA LYS A 83 -3.51 6.97 -9.71
C LYS A 83 -4.50 6.39 -8.72
N ASP A 84 -4.60 5.07 -8.71
CA ASP A 84 -5.30 4.39 -7.64
C ASP A 84 -4.38 4.15 -6.46
N MET A 85 -4.87 4.49 -5.28
CA MET A 85 -4.18 4.18 -4.03
C MET A 85 -4.44 2.73 -3.65
N VAL A 86 -3.43 2.09 -3.07
CA VAL A 86 -3.52 0.80 -2.40
C VAL A 86 -2.90 0.95 -1.01
N VAL A 87 -3.61 0.45 0.00
CA VAL A 87 -3.13 0.39 1.38
C VAL A 87 -3.32 -1.03 1.90
N ILE A 88 -2.27 -1.63 2.45
CA ILE A 88 -2.37 -2.92 3.14
C ILE A 88 -1.66 -2.85 4.50
N ALA A 89 -2.16 -3.59 5.49
CA ALA A 89 -1.49 -3.74 6.77
C ALA A 89 -1.03 -5.18 6.98
N LEU A 90 0.28 -5.34 7.18
CA LEU A 90 0.99 -6.60 7.38
C LEU A 90 1.25 -6.83 8.86
N VAL A 91 0.59 -7.79 9.51
CA VAL A 91 0.85 -8.13 10.92
C VAL A 91 2.01 -9.11 11.01
N LEU A 92 3.06 -8.71 11.72
CA LEU A 92 4.34 -9.41 11.74
C LEU A 92 4.31 -10.72 12.55
N GLU A 93 3.48 -10.80 13.59
CA GLU A 93 3.35 -12.00 14.43
C GLU A 93 2.64 -13.14 13.69
N THR A 94 1.60 -12.79 12.93
CA THR A 94 0.75 -13.79 12.25
C THR A 94 1.13 -13.99 10.80
N MET A 95 1.98 -13.12 10.23
CA MET A 95 2.33 -13.08 8.82
C MET A 95 1.09 -13.08 7.93
N LYS A 96 0.12 -12.24 8.28
CA LYS A 96 -1.14 -12.04 7.54
C LYS A 96 -1.34 -10.59 7.15
N VAL A 97 -2.01 -10.40 6.02
CA VAL A 97 -2.62 -9.12 5.68
C VAL A 97 -3.94 -9.03 6.45
N VAL A 98 -4.07 -8.05 7.34
CA VAL A 98 -5.28 -7.88 8.18
C VAL A 98 -6.16 -6.72 7.77
N TYR A 99 -5.62 -5.85 6.92
CA TYR A 99 -6.35 -4.71 6.38
C TYR A 99 -5.95 -4.49 4.93
N MET A 100 -6.94 -4.14 4.12
CA MET A 100 -6.75 -3.75 2.74
C MET A 100 -7.77 -2.68 2.37
N ALA A 101 -7.30 -1.63 1.71
CA ALA A 101 -8.13 -0.66 1.03
C ALA A 101 -7.53 -0.30 -0.32
N SER A 102 -8.38 -0.10 -1.32
CA SER A 102 -7.95 0.41 -2.61
C SER A 102 -9.01 1.30 -3.22
N SER A 103 -8.58 2.33 -3.96
CA SER A 103 -9.46 3.11 -4.81
C SER A 103 -9.61 2.52 -6.22
N SER A 104 -8.94 1.41 -6.52
CA SER A 104 -8.96 0.80 -7.86
C SER A 104 -10.13 -0.15 -8.04
N ASP A 105 -11.11 0.23 -8.86
CA ASP A 105 -12.19 -0.70 -9.22
C ASP A 105 -11.66 -1.92 -9.99
N LYS A 106 -10.81 -1.67 -11.01
CA LYS A 106 -10.18 -2.68 -11.89
C LYS A 106 -9.44 -3.76 -11.11
N TYR A 107 -8.65 -3.37 -10.10
CA TYR A 107 -7.78 -4.30 -9.38
C TYR A 107 -8.30 -4.75 -8.02
N SER A 108 -9.37 -4.14 -7.47
CA SER A 108 -9.82 -4.40 -6.09
C SER A 108 -10.05 -5.88 -5.75
N LYS A 109 -10.64 -6.66 -6.66
CA LYS A 109 -10.88 -8.10 -6.47
C LYS A 109 -9.57 -8.90 -6.44
N ARG A 110 -8.63 -8.59 -7.33
CA ARG A 110 -7.30 -9.24 -7.37
C ARG A 110 -6.50 -8.90 -6.11
N ILE A 111 -6.56 -7.64 -5.66
CA ILE A 111 -5.95 -7.20 -4.40
C ILE A 111 -6.55 -8.00 -3.23
N CYS A 112 -7.87 -8.15 -3.16
CA CYS A 112 -8.56 -8.94 -2.14
C CYS A 112 -8.07 -10.40 -2.09
N GLN A 113 -7.98 -11.04 -3.27
CA GLN A 113 -7.47 -12.41 -3.39
C GLN A 113 -6.01 -12.52 -2.92
N LEU A 114 -5.13 -11.60 -3.32
CA LEU A 114 -3.72 -11.58 -2.90
C LEU A 114 -3.57 -11.39 -1.39
N CYS A 115 -4.50 -10.66 -0.76
CA CYS A 115 -4.51 -10.46 0.70
C CYS A 115 -5.06 -11.68 1.47
N GLY A 116 -5.60 -12.69 0.77
CA GLY A 116 -6.28 -13.82 1.42
C GLY A 116 -7.56 -13.42 2.17
N ILE A 117 -8.16 -12.29 1.80
CA ILE A 117 -9.42 -11.83 2.38
C ILE A 117 -10.57 -12.58 1.71
N ASP A 118 -11.57 -12.99 2.49
CA ASP A 118 -12.77 -13.64 1.97
C ASP A 118 -13.43 -12.75 0.89
N PRO A 119 -13.60 -13.25 -0.35
CA PRO A 119 -14.28 -12.51 -1.41
C PRO A 119 -15.69 -12.02 -1.03
N ALA A 120 -16.40 -12.69 -0.12
CA ALA A 120 -17.71 -12.26 0.36
C ALA A 120 -17.66 -10.95 1.18
N LEU A 121 -16.49 -10.64 1.76
CA LEU A 121 -16.26 -9.41 2.51
C LEU A 121 -15.81 -8.25 1.62
N HIS A 122 -15.47 -8.51 0.35
CA HIS A 122 -15.12 -7.45 -0.60
C HIS A 122 -16.29 -6.49 -0.81
N LYS A 123 -15.99 -5.20 -0.80
CA LYS A 123 -16.94 -4.12 -1.10
C LYS A 123 -16.35 -3.26 -2.21
N ASN A 124 -17.19 -2.86 -3.14
CA ASN A 124 -16.79 -1.91 -4.18
C ASN A 124 -16.46 -0.56 -3.53
N CYS A 125 -15.37 0.06 -3.98
CA CYS A 125 -15.05 1.43 -3.62
C CYS A 125 -16.08 2.35 -4.30
N VAL A 126 -16.69 3.24 -3.53
CA VAL A 126 -17.66 4.22 -4.04
C VAL A 126 -17.15 5.62 -3.77
N ARG A 127 -17.42 6.53 -4.70
CA ARG A 127 -17.07 7.93 -4.53
C ARG A 127 -17.90 8.55 -3.41
N ILE A 128 -17.26 9.39 -2.60
CA ILE A 128 -17.94 10.11 -1.51
C ILE A 128 -18.93 11.12 -2.08
N GLU A 129 -18.65 11.69 -3.25
CA GLU A 129 -19.52 12.63 -3.95
C GLU A 129 -20.83 11.96 -4.38
N ASP A 130 -20.73 10.76 -4.95
CA ASP A 130 -21.90 9.99 -5.42
C ASP A 130 -22.78 9.55 -4.25
N ARG A 131 -22.16 9.24 -3.09
CA ARG A 131 -22.88 8.73 -1.93
C ARG A 131 -23.51 9.83 -1.08
N PHE A 132 -22.84 10.96 -0.93
CA PHE A 132 -23.23 12.02 0.00
C PHE A 132 -23.67 13.32 -0.70
N GLY A 133 -23.62 13.38 -2.03
CA GLY A 133 -24.02 14.56 -2.80
C GLY A 133 -23.12 15.77 -2.58
N ILE A 134 -21.86 15.56 -2.18
CA ILE A 134 -20.90 16.63 -1.92
C ILE A 134 -20.01 16.87 -3.16
N PRO A 135 -19.62 18.12 -3.45
CA PRO A 135 -18.73 18.39 -4.59
C PRO A 135 -17.31 17.86 -4.35
N ASN A 136 -16.66 17.39 -5.42
CA ASN A 136 -15.26 16.97 -5.35
C ASN A 136 -14.36 18.19 -5.10
N ALA A 137 -13.58 18.16 -4.01
CA ALA A 137 -12.67 19.24 -3.64
C ALA A 137 -11.33 19.23 -4.42
N ILE A 138 -11.03 18.14 -5.13
CA ILE A 138 -9.80 17.99 -5.92
C ILE A 138 -10.11 18.32 -7.38
N HIS A 139 -9.57 19.44 -7.85
CA HIS A 139 -9.60 19.86 -9.24
C HIS A 139 -8.19 19.75 -9.84
N LEU A 140 -7.88 18.63 -10.50
CA LEU A 140 -6.62 18.53 -11.22
C LEU A 140 -6.67 19.42 -12.48
N LYS A 141 -5.64 20.24 -12.67
CA LYS A 141 -5.44 20.94 -13.94
C LYS A 141 -5.26 19.88 -15.03
N LYS A 142 -6.04 19.99 -16.11
CA LYS A 142 -5.92 19.12 -17.26
C LYS A 142 -4.47 19.16 -17.76
N PRO A 143 -3.79 18.02 -17.95
CA PRO A 143 -2.47 18.04 -18.59
C PRO A 143 -2.62 18.71 -19.96
N ALA A 144 -1.75 19.67 -20.25
CA ALA A 144 -1.76 20.41 -21.51
C ALA A 144 -1.62 19.40 -22.68
N GLY A 145 -2.73 19.08 -23.34
CA GLY A 145 -2.75 18.17 -24.48
C GLY A 145 -3.88 17.13 -24.53
N GLY A 146 -4.69 16.96 -23.47
CA GLY A 146 -5.84 16.05 -23.51
C GLY A 146 -7.05 16.70 -24.20
N THR A 147 -7.50 16.16 -25.33
CA THR A 147 -8.80 16.52 -25.94
C THR A 147 -9.95 16.00 -25.08
N ASP A 148 -11.00 16.80 -24.88
CA ASP A 148 -12.20 16.38 -24.15
C ASP A 148 -12.91 15.25 -24.89
N ALA A 149 -12.94 14.05 -24.30
CA ALA A 149 -14.00 13.11 -24.59
C ALA A 149 -15.26 13.61 -23.89
N LYS A 150 -16.15 14.27 -24.64
CA LYS A 150 -17.52 14.53 -24.22
C LYS A 150 -18.20 13.20 -23.89
N LYS A 151 -18.65 13.03 -22.64
CA LYS A 151 -20.02 12.62 -22.30
C LYS A 151 -20.28 12.77 -20.81
#